data_AF-A0AAP2E1G4-F1
#
_entry.id   AF-A0AAP2E1G4-F1
#
_cell.length_a   1.000
_cell.length_b   1.000
_cell.length_c   1.000
_cell.angle_alpha   90.00
_cell.angle_beta   90.00
_cell.angle_gamma   90.00
#
_symmetry.space_group_name_H-M   'P 1'
#
loop_
_entity.id
_entity.type
_entity.pdbx_description
1 polymer ?
#
loop_
_entity_poly.entity_id
_entity_poly.type
_entity_poly.pdbx_seq_one_letter_code
_entity_poly.pdbx_strand_id
1 'polypeptide(L)'
;MYHQKLVTKNILSLFIIVLLFLSSCEKESDVDPAGASANDIAVLKSFLSEFSGESVSDVTFKNKKFTIGGDIVLSLDDARNYYAKSLTEENPGGRTQQRKWTTYLGASTISNIKLTINEGVPAEWRNATYAAIANWNASDSKVHIEEGLGGADDAGKVTVFMQALEPNAIASAEFPGTQGPPFYPQAIRINPAYNSIGYSQKVATLTHELGHIFGFMHTDVNEGALITDTPVSDPASIMNHVVGNWNGFSFYDQVAIASAYPRKLNTRKFLRYYSSANTDHFYTIHPNEMGPTGNGWVFEGGAGYIFGAQASGTVPLYRYYDAVTKDHFYTMNFGEVSWTYEGIAGYVSATATSETRPLYRYFNTATQDHFYTVNQGEVSGPQWNNEGIACYVY
;
A
#
# COMPACT_ATOMS: atom_id res chain seq x y z
N MET A 1 -69.44 43.15 66.78
CA MET A 1 -68.79 42.42 67.90
C MET A 1 -67.54 41.73 67.35
N TYR A 2 -66.40 42.00 67.98
CA TYR A 2 -65.10 41.30 67.96
C TYR A 2 -64.40 41.01 66.60
N HIS A 3 -63.34 41.73 66.19
CA HIS A 3 -61.92 41.77 66.61
C HIS A 3 -61.01 40.63 66.11
N GLN A 4 -60.06 40.97 65.22
CA GLN A 4 -58.58 40.75 65.28
C GLN A 4 -57.98 41.06 63.88
N LYS A 5 -57.14 42.11 63.66
CA LYS A 5 -55.66 42.22 63.86
C LYS A 5 -54.93 40.98 63.30
N LEU A 6 -53.95 41.00 62.39
CA LEU A 6 -52.77 41.84 62.04
C LEU A 6 -52.31 41.29 60.64
N VAL A 7 -51.63 41.94 59.70
CA VAL A 7 -50.22 42.38 59.65
C VAL A 7 -50.02 43.14 58.32
N THR A 8 -49.32 44.27 58.38
CA THR A 8 -48.79 45.11 57.29
C THR A 8 -47.57 44.51 56.57
N LYS A 9 -47.47 44.68 55.23
CA LYS A 9 -46.25 45.11 54.50
C LYS A 9 -46.53 45.30 53.00
N ASN A 10 -46.54 46.56 52.55
CA ASN A 10 -45.76 47.17 51.45
C ASN A 10 -45.00 46.20 50.51
N ILE A 11 -44.85 46.38 49.19
CA ILE A 11 -45.00 47.50 48.25
C ILE A 11 -44.75 46.93 46.82
N LEU A 12 -45.22 47.65 45.79
CA LEU A 12 -44.84 47.59 44.35
C LEU A 12 -45.45 46.49 43.45
N SER A 13 -46.52 46.87 42.74
CA SER A 13 -46.99 46.19 41.53
C SER A 13 -46.10 46.59 40.34
N LEU A 14 -45.37 45.62 39.78
CA LEU A 14 -44.54 45.79 38.58
C LEU A 14 -45.28 45.20 37.36
N PHE A 15 -45.23 45.96 36.27
CA PHE A 15 -45.84 45.78 34.95
C PHE A 15 -45.91 44.33 34.41
N ILE A 16 -47.10 43.96 33.93
CA ILE A 16 -47.30 42.82 33.02
C ILE A 16 -46.90 43.27 31.61
N ILE A 17 -45.79 42.73 31.08
CA ILE A 17 -45.48 42.73 29.66
C ILE A 17 -45.85 41.33 29.13
N VAL A 18 -46.91 41.27 28.33
CA VAL A 18 -47.28 40.08 27.55
C VAL A 18 -46.29 39.97 26.40
N LEU A 19 -45.32 39.07 26.51
CA LEU A 19 -44.46 38.64 25.40
C LEU A 19 -45.11 37.42 24.75
N LEU A 20 -45.65 37.64 23.55
CA LEU A 20 -46.05 36.60 22.61
C LEU A 20 -44.81 35.78 22.19
N PHE A 21 -44.62 34.61 22.80
CA PHE A 21 -43.70 33.60 22.27
C PHE A 21 -44.40 32.84 21.15
N LEU A 22 -44.05 33.17 19.91
CA LEU A 22 -44.28 32.31 18.75
C LEU A 22 -43.37 31.08 18.85
N SER A 23 -43.98 29.94 18.52
CA SER A 23 -43.44 28.59 18.52
C SER A 23 -42.09 28.46 17.78
N SER A 24 -41.12 27.83 18.43
CA SER A 24 -40.12 27.00 17.77
C SER A 24 -40.17 25.63 18.42
N CYS A 25 -40.88 24.69 17.77
CA CYS A 25 -40.64 23.27 18.00
C CYS A 25 -39.21 22.99 17.51
N GLU A 26 -38.24 22.98 18.43
CA GLU A 26 -36.99 22.29 18.16
C GLU A 26 -37.32 20.81 17.99
N LYS A 27 -37.21 20.35 16.75
CA LYS A 27 -37.22 18.95 16.41
C LYS A 27 -36.02 18.32 17.13
N GLU A 28 -36.31 17.45 18.08
CA GLU A 28 -35.34 16.59 18.76
C GLU A 28 -34.45 15.96 17.69
N SER A 29 -33.15 16.25 17.74
CA SER A 29 -32.19 15.69 16.80
C SER A 29 -32.09 14.18 17.05
N ASP A 30 -32.33 13.40 16.00
CA ASP A 30 -31.96 11.98 15.94
C ASP A 30 -30.44 11.85 16.11
N VAL A 31 -30.00 11.81 17.36
CA VAL A 31 -28.62 11.48 17.73
C VAL A 31 -28.56 9.96 17.86
N ASP A 32 -28.06 9.30 16.81
CA ASP A 32 -27.61 7.90 16.87
C ASP A 32 -26.57 7.76 18.01
N PRO A 33 -26.58 6.71 18.87
CA PRO A 33 -25.82 6.67 20.13
C PRO A 33 -24.28 6.65 20.02
N ALA A 34 -23.72 6.96 18.85
CA ALA A 34 -22.32 6.76 18.49
C ALA A 34 -21.43 8.01 18.56
N GLY A 35 -21.91 9.17 19.04
CA GLY A 35 -21.05 10.35 19.26
C GLY A 35 -20.59 11.11 18.00
N ALA A 36 -21.29 10.93 16.87
CA ALA A 36 -21.24 11.78 15.69
C ALA A 36 -22.66 12.21 15.32
N SER A 37 -22.83 13.45 14.85
CA SER A 37 -24.14 13.89 14.35
C SER A 37 -24.47 13.15 13.05
N ALA A 38 -25.76 12.93 12.74
CA ALA A 38 -26.17 12.34 11.46
C ALA A 38 -25.65 13.14 10.25
N ASN A 39 -25.48 14.46 10.43
CA ASN A 39 -24.89 15.35 9.43
C ASN A 39 -23.37 15.10 9.26
N ASP A 40 -22.64 14.87 10.34
CA ASP A 40 -21.20 14.51 10.27
C ASP A 40 -21.02 13.22 9.47
N ILE A 41 -21.84 12.20 9.76
CA ILE A 41 -21.78 10.92 9.07
C ILE A 41 -22.09 11.10 7.58
N ALA A 42 -23.11 11.89 7.23
CA ALA A 42 -23.47 12.15 5.83
C ALA A 42 -22.36 12.89 5.07
N VAL A 43 -21.74 13.90 5.69
CA VAL A 43 -20.59 14.62 5.11
C VAL A 43 -19.41 13.68 4.90
N LEU A 44 -19.06 12.88 5.91
CA LEU A 44 -17.97 11.93 5.81
C LEU A 44 -18.24 10.83 4.79
N LYS A 45 -19.48 10.31 4.69
CA LYS A 45 -19.84 9.37 3.62
C LYS A 45 -19.68 9.98 2.23
N SER A 46 -20.07 11.25 2.07
CA SER A 46 -19.94 11.96 0.78
C SER A 46 -18.47 12.20 0.45
N PHE A 47 -17.67 12.64 1.42
CA PHE A 47 -16.22 12.79 1.29
C PHE A 47 -15.54 11.47 0.95
N LEU A 48 -15.84 10.39 1.68
CA LEU A 48 -15.26 9.07 1.45
C LEU A 48 -15.70 8.52 0.09
N SER A 49 -16.96 8.71 -0.31
CA SER A 49 -17.47 8.36 -1.64
C SER A 49 -16.81 9.18 -2.76
N GLU A 50 -16.49 10.45 -2.55
CA GLU A 50 -15.79 11.26 -3.55
C GLU A 50 -14.30 10.91 -3.63
N PHE A 51 -13.67 10.72 -2.48
CA PHE A 51 -12.25 10.38 -2.34
C PHE A 51 -11.96 8.96 -2.83
N SER A 52 -12.89 8.06 -2.59
CA SER A 52 -12.82 6.69 -3.06
C SER A 52 -13.45 6.54 -4.48
N GLY A 53 -14.44 7.35 -4.83
CA GLY A 53 -15.17 7.13 -6.09
C GLY A 53 -16.11 5.93 -6.04
N GLU A 54 -16.33 5.32 -4.87
CA GLU A 54 -17.45 4.42 -4.61
C GLU A 54 -18.77 5.20 -4.59
N SER A 55 -19.89 4.52 -4.84
CA SER A 55 -21.19 5.14 -4.60
C SER A 55 -21.35 5.43 -3.10
N VAL A 56 -22.02 6.53 -2.75
CA VAL A 56 -22.37 6.83 -1.35
C VAL A 56 -23.16 5.67 -0.70
N SER A 57 -23.89 4.88 -1.50
CA SER A 57 -24.59 3.67 -1.05
C SER A 57 -23.66 2.57 -0.55
N ASP A 58 -22.46 2.50 -1.11
CA ASP A 58 -21.45 1.47 -0.83
C ASP A 58 -20.50 1.90 0.29
N VAL A 59 -20.71 3.12 0.83
CA VAL A 59 -20.10 3.60 2.07
C VAL A 59 -21.09 3.41 3.23
N THR A 60 -20.87 2.37 4.03
CA THR A 60 -21.69 2.07 5.22
C THR A 60 -21.04 2.62 6.48
N PHE A 61 -21.83 2.86 7.54
CA PHE A 61 -21.34 3.28 8.84
C PHE A 61 -22.01 2.46 9.93
N LYS A 62 -21.22 1.70 10.69
CA LYS A 62 -21.67 0.87 11.81
C LYS A 62 -20.58 0.84 12.89
N ASN A 63 -20.96 0.88 14.17
CA ASN A 63 -20.03 0.75 15.30
C ASN A 63 -18.83 1.73 15.25
N LYS A 64 -19.08 3.01 14.94
CA LYS A 64 -18.04 4.06 14.79
C LYS A 64 -17.00 3.78 13.71
N LYS A 65 -17.33 2.95 12.72
CA LYS A 65 -16.47 2.64 11.58
C LYS A 65 -17.24 2.83 10.28
N PHE A 66 -16.55 3.39 9.29
CA PHE A 66 -16.97 3.40 7.91
C PHE A 66 -16.45 2.13 7.22
N THR A 67 -17.28 1.53 6.38
CA THR A 67 -16.87 0.48 5.46
C THR A 67 -17.13 0.98 4.04
N ILE A 68 -16.09 1.00 3.21
CA ILE A 68 -16.09 1.48 1.82
C ILE A 68 -15.89 0.26 0.93
N GLY A 69 -16.71 0.08 -0.11
CA GLY A 69 -16.60 -1.06 -1.03
C GLY A 69 -16.90 -2.45 -0.44
N GLY A 70 -16.98 -2.57 0.89
CA GLY A 70 -17.27 -3.80 1.63
C GLY A 70 -16.07 -4.40 2.39
N ASP A 71 -14.86 -3.96 2.06
CA ASP A 71 -13.58 -4.54 2.47
C ASP A 71 -12.61 -3.50 3.06
N ILE A 72 -12.79 -2.21 2.74
CA ILE A 72 -12.01 -1.12 3.32
C ILE A 72 -12.70 -0.58 4.59
N VAL A 73 -12.00 -0.58 5.73
CA VAL A 73 -12.55 -0.11 7.01
C VAL A 73 -11.76 1.08 7.58
N LEU A 74 -12.46 2.18 7.90
CA LEU A 74 -11.91 3.36 8.56
C LEU A 74 -12.64 3.67 9.87
N SER A 75 -11.91 4.10 10.90
CA SER A 75 -12.56 4.62 12.11
C SER A 75 -13.21 5.98 11.83
N LEU A 76 -14.23 6.34 12.63
CA LEU A 76 -14.85 7.67 12.58
C LEU A 76 -13.82 8.80 12.74
N ASP A 77 -12.85 8.62 13.65
CA ASP A 77 -11.83 9.62 13.94
C ASP A 77 -10.83 9.74 12.79
N ASP A 78 -10.44 8.62 12.17
CA ASP A 78 -9.61 8.64 10.98
C ASP A 78 -10.32 9.32 9.80
N ALA A 79 -11.58 8.96 9.53
CA ALA A 79 -12.38 9.62 8.50
C ALA A 79 -12.44 11.15 8.70
N ARG A 80 -12.63 11.61 9.95
CA ARG A 80 -12.58 13.04 10.31
C ARG A 80 -11.22 13.66 10.08
N ASN A 81 -10.13 12.97 10.46
CA ASN A 81 -8.77 13.46 10.26
C ASN A 81 -8.42 13.59 8.76
N TYR A 82 -8.85 12.64 7.94
CA TYR A 82 -8.65 12.70 6.50
C TYR A 82 -9.47 13.81 5.85
N TYR A 83 -10.72 13.97 6.26
CA TYR A 83 -11.55 15.08 5.83
C TYR A 83 -10.88 16.43 6.19
N ALA A 84 -10.40 16.59 7.42
CA ALA A 84 -9.70 17.81 7.86
C ALA A 84 -8.42 18.08 7.05
N LYS A 85 -7.58 17.07 6.78
CA LYS A 85 -6.37 17.21 5.94
C LYS A 85 -6.70 17.64 4.52
N SER A 86 -7.77 17.09 3.94
CA SER A 86 -8.20 17.40 2.57
C SER A 86 -8.58 18.88 2.37
N LEU A 87 -8.93 19.59 3.44
CA LEU A 87 -9.28 21.01 3.42
C LEU A 87 -8.06 21.95 3.41
N THR A 88 -6.86 21.44 3.71
CA THR A 88 -5.65 22.25 3.91
C THR A 88 -4.53 22.01 2.90
N GLU A 89 -4.55 20.88 2.20
CA GLU A 89 -3.57 20.53 1.17
C GLU A 89 -4.19 20.78 -0.21
N GLU A 90 -3.43 21.36 -1.17
CA GLU A 90 -3.84 21.39 -2.58
C GLU A 90 -4.00 19.95 -3.05
N ASN A 91 -5.23 19.48 -3.06
CA ASN A 91 -5.60 18.20 -3.60
C ASN A 91 -5.20 18.21 -5.10
N PRO A 92 -4.28 17.36 -5.58
CA PRO A 92 -4.11 17.17 -7.01
C PRO A 92 -5.36 16.42 -7.49
N GLY A 93 -6.45 17.16 -7.64
CA GLY A 93 -7.67 16.69 -8.22
C GLY A 93 -7.37 16.17 -9.61
N GLY A 94 -7.66 14.89 -9.82
CA GLY A 94 -7.85 14.34 -11.16
C GLY A 94 -6.80 13.34 -11.62
N ARG A 95 -7.28 12.08 -11.61
CA ARG A 95 -7.18 11.07 -12.68
C ARG A 95 -5.86 10.30 -12.88
N THR A 96 -6.01 9.00 -12.60
CA THR A 96 -5.50 7.79 -13.32
C THR A 96 -4.16 7.18 -12.86
N GLN A 97 -4.18 5.87 -12.51
CA GLN A 97 -3.11 4.88 -12.18
C GLN A 97 -3.14 4.26 -10.74
N GLN A 98 -2.46 3.13 -10.43
CA GLN A 98 -2.59 2.34 -9.17
C GLN A 98 -2.47 3.20 -7.89
N ARG A 99 -3.24 2.88 -6.84
CA ARG A 99 -3.54 3.88 -5.79
C ARG A 99 -3.14 3.48 -4.37
N LYS A 100 -2.84 4.48 -3.56
CA LYS A 100 -2.34 4.41 -2.20
C LYS A 100 -3.01 5.47 -1.31
N TRP A 101 -3.22 5.13 -0.03
CA TRP A 101 -3.77 6.04 0.97
C TRP A 101 -2.77 7.17 1.30
N THR A 102 -3.23 8.38 1.63
CA THR A 102 -2.37 9.59 1.80
C THR A 102 -1.43 9.55 3.01
N THR A 103 -1.51 8.50 3.84
CA THR A 103 -0.64 8.26 4.99
C THR A 103 -0.03 6.85 4.87
N TYR A 104 1.30 6.75 4.90
CA TYR A 104 2.03 5.47 4.87
C TYR A 104 2.43 5.02 6.26
N LEU A 105 2.59 3.71 6.43
CA LEU A 105 3.39 3.21 7.54
C LEU A 105 4.83 3.68 7.34
N GLY A 106 5.37 4.38 8.33
CA GLY A 106 6.75 4.83 8.31
C GLY A 106 7.72 3.65 8.15
N ALA A 107 8.92 3.94 7.63
CA ALA A 107 9.90 2.92 7.27
C ALA A 107 10.29 1.97 8.44
N SER A 108 10.15 2.41 9.69
CA SER A 108 10.38 1.58 10.89
C SER A 108 9.21 0.67 11.23
N THR A 109 7.97 1.09 10.94
CA THR A 109 6.77 0.31 11.22
C THR A 109 6.59 -0.78 10.18
N ILE A 110 6.73 -0.44 8.89
CA ILE A 110 6.54 -1.38 7.80
C ILE A 110 7.56 -2.53 7.79
N SER A 111 8.74 -2.31 8.38
CA SER A 111 9.79 -3.32 8.51
C SER A 111 9.65 -4.19 9.77
N ASN A 112 8.63 -3.97 10.60
CA ASN A 112 8.44 -4.65 11.89
C ASN A 112 6.95 -4.91 12.17
N ILE A 113 6.20 -5.39 11.17
CA ILE A 113 4.78 -5.72 11.34
C ILE A 113 4.65 -7.01 12.15
N LYS A 114 3.90 -6.94 13.26
CA LYS A 114 3.61 -8.08 14.14
C LYS A 114 2.19 -8.56 13.88
N LEU A 115 2.04 -9.73 13.27
CA LEU A 115 0.72 -10.30 12.99
C LEU A 115 0.37 -11.40 13.99
N THR A 116 -0.78 -11.28 14.65
CA THR A 116 -1.36 -12.30 15.52
C THR A 116 -2.61 -12.89 14.87
N ILE A 117 -2.78 -14.21 14.96
CA ILE A 117 -4.00 -14.89 14.50
C ILE A 117 -4.79 -15.40 15.70
N ASN A 118 -6.06 -14.98 15.84
CA ASN A 118 -6.91 -15.41 16.94
C ASN A 118 -7.24 -16.90 16.85
N GLU A 119 -7.39 -17.55 18.02
CA GLU A 119 -7.63 -19.00 18.13
C GLU A 119 -8.87 -19.47 17.36
N GLY A 120 -9.89 -18.61 17.24
CA GLY A 120 -11.14 -18.91 16.52
C GLY A 120 -11.03 -18.94 15.00
N VAL A 121 -9.89 -18.59 14.40
CA VAL A 121 -9.67 -18.63 12.94
C VAL A 121 -9.40 -20.08 12.51
N PRO A 122 -10.16 -20.68 11.59
CA PRO A 122 -9.95 -22.07 11.15
C PRO A 122 -8.54 -22.34 10.58
N ALA A 123 -8.08 -23.60 10.65
CA ALA A 123 -6.73 -23.99 10.22
C ALA A 123 -6.39 -23.60 8.78
N GLU A 124 -7.34 -23.77 7.85
CA GLU A 124 -7.17 -23.41 6.44
C GLU A 124 -6.91 -21.91 6.25
N TRP A 125 -7.59 -21.07 7.02
CA TRP A 125 -7.37 -19.62 7.00
C TRP A 125 -6.05 -19.25 7.66
N ARG A 126 -5.65 -19.90 8.76
CA ARG A 126 -4.32 -19.71 9.36
C ARG A 126 -3.19 -20.04 8.38
N ASN A 127 -3.28 -21.19 7.71
CA ASN A 127 -2.31 -21.61 6.70
C ASN A 127 -2.25 -20.64 5.52
N ALA A 128 -3.40 -20.07 5.13
CA ALA A 128 -3.45 -19.04 4.09
C ALA A 128 -2.83 -17.71 4.57
N THR A 129 -2.98 -17.34 5.85
CA THR A 129 -2.30 -16.17 6.43
C THR A 129 -0.79 -16.32 6.38
N TYR A 130 -0.26 -17.51 6.71
CA TYR A 130 1.18 -17.77 6.61
C TYR A 130 1.72 -17.65 5.18
N ALA A 131 0.96 -18.15 4.20
CA ALA A 131 1.32 -17.99 2.79
C ALA A 131 1.30 -16.51 2.37
N ALA A 132 0.28 -15.75 2.79
CA ALA A 132 0.19 -14.32 2.51
C ALA A 132 1.36 -13.52 3.13
N ILE A 133 1.77 -13.85 4.38
CA ILE A 133 2.96 -13.31 5.02
C ILE A 133 4.22 -13.62 4.19
N ALA A 134 4.37 -14.87 3.75
CA ALA A 134 5.50 -15.28 2.93
C ALA A 134 5.55 -14.53 1.60
N ASN A 135 4.41 -14.32 0.94
CA ASN A 135 4.30 -13.54 -0.30
C ASN A 135 4.86 -12.12 -0.09
N TRP A 136 4.36 -11.39 0.93
CA TRP A 136 4.81 -10.03 1.22
C TRP A 136 6.28 -9.95 1.63
N ASN A 137 6.77 -10.90 2.44
CA ASN A 137 8.19 -10.96 2.82
C ASN A 137 9.12 -11.27 1.63
N ALA A 138 8.60 -11.96 0.62
CA ALA A 138 9.30 -12.26 -0.62
C ALA A 138 9.19 -11.16 -1.69
N SER A 139 8.46 -10.05 -1.43
CA SER A 139 8.25 -8.97 -2.42
C SER A 139 9.50 -8.16 -2.78
N ASP A 140 10.64 -8.46 -2.15
CA ASP A 140 11.88 -7.70 -2.25
C ASP A 140 11.64 -6.21 -2.03
N SER A 141 11.05 -5.89 -0.88
CA SER A 141 10.72 -4.53 -0.45
C SER A 141 11.09 -4.36 1.02
N LYS A 142 10.83 -3.18 1.59
CA LYS A 142 11.03 -2.93 3.01
C LYS A 142 9.94 -3.55 3.90
N VAL A 143 8.86 -4.07 3.30
CA VAL A 143 7.81 -4.78 4.03
C VAL A 143 8.40 -6.01 4.71
N HIS A 144 8.18 -6.10 6.02
CA HIS A 144 8.52 -7.29 6.77
C HIS A 144 7.46 -7.57 7.84
N ILE A 145 6.95 -8.81 7.81
CA ILE A 145 5.90 -9.30 8.69
C ILE A 145 6.43 -10.53 9.39
N GLU A 146 6.22 -10.58 10.70
CA GLU A 146 6.50 -11.75 11.52
C GLU A 146 5.25 -12.12 12.33
N GLU A 147 5.03 -13.43 12.48
CA GLU A 147 3.98 -13.90 13.39
C GLU A 147 4.43 -13.67 14.83
N GLY A 148 3.57 -13.03 15.61
CA GLY A 148 3.83 -12.82 17.02
C GLY A 148 2.81 -11.93 17.68
N LEU A 149 2.78 -11.98 19.00
CA LEU A 149 2.01 -11.05 19.82
C LEU A 149 2.71 -9.69 19.81
N GLY A 150 2.10 -8.70 19.17
CA GLY A 150 2.44 -7.30 19.40
C GLY A 150 1.89 -6.81 20.73
N GLY A 151 2.65 -5.96 21.43
CA GLY A 151 2.18 -5.17 22.57
C GLY A 151 0.91 -4.39 22.24
N ALA A 152 0.13 -4.02 23.25
CA ALA A 152 -1.13 -3.28 23.04
C ALA A 152 -0.94 -1.95 22.28
N ASP A 153 0.26 -1.37 22.38
CA ASP A 153 0.63 -0.07 21.79
C ASP A 153 1.61 -0.21 20.61
N ASP A 154 1.82 -1.41 20.06
CA ASP A 154 2.76 -1.61 18.97
C ASP A 154 2.21 -1.06 17.64
N ALA A 155 2.96 -0.15 17.03
CA ALA A 155 2.53 0.58 15.83
C ALA A 155 2.30 -0.28 14.58
N GLY A 156 2.85 -1.50 14.56
CA GLY A 156 2.74 -2.46 13.46
C GLY A 156 1.92 -3.70 13.82
N LYS A 157 1.11 -3.66 14.89
CA LYS A 157 0.31 -4.81 15.31
C LYS A 157 -0.90 -5.02 14.43
N VAL A 158 -1.08 -6.24 13.92
CA VAL A 158 -2.24 -6.68 13.12
C VAL A 158 -2.83 -7.94 13.73
N THR A 159 -4.15 -8.01 13.85
CA THR A 159 -4.88 -9.15 14.42
C THR A 159 -5.83 -9.75 13.37
N VAL A 160 -5.70 -11.04 13.10
CA VAL A 160 -6.60 -11.75 12.17
C VAL A 160 -7.66 -12.49 12.99
N PHE A 161 -8.95 -12.25 12.70
CA PHE A 161 -10.04 -12.93 13.39
C PHE A 161 -11.30 -13.11 12.55
N MET A 162 -12.19 -13.98 13.03
CA MET A 162 -13.47 -14.25 12.37
C MET A 162 -14.54 -13.23 12.78
N GLN A 163 -15.23 -12.63 11.81
CA GLN A 163 -16.35 -11.73 12.06
C GLN A 163 -17.34 -11.79 10.90
N ALA A 164 -18.64 -11.85 11.19
CA ALA A 164 -19.65 -11.74 10.14
C ALA A 164 -19.56 -10.36 9.47
N LEU A 165 -19.40 -10.35 8.15
CA LEU A 165 -19.34 -9.16 7.31
C LEU A 165 -20.57 -9.10 6.40
N GLU A 166 -20.66 -8.06 5.57
CA GLU A 166 -21.70 -7.97 4.53
C GLU A 166 -21.64 -9.19 3.59
N PRO A 167 -22.77 -9.62 2.98
CA PRO A 167 -22.86 -10.91 2.29
C PRO A 167 -21.82 -11.15 1.20
N ASN A 168 -21.35 -10.09 0.54
CA ASN A 168 -20.41 -10.16 -0.58
C ASN A 168 -18.95 -9.93 -0.18
N ALA A 169 -18.67 -9.63 1.10
CA ALA A 169 -17.31 -9.40 1.59
C ALA A 169 -16.71 -10.72 2.10
N ILE A 170 -15.63 -11.18 1.47
CA ILE A 170 -14.88 -12.38 1.89
C ILE A 170 -14.07 -12.07 3.16
N ALA A 171 -13.39 -10.93 3.14
CA ALA A 171 -12.66 -10.38 4.27
C ALA A 171 -12.71 -8.84 4.21
N SER A 172 -12.13 -8.18 5.21
CA SER A 172 -11.95 -6.73 5.23
C SER A 172 -10.75 -6.38 6.10
N ALA A 173 -10.09 -5.26 5.80
CA ALA A 173 -8.94 -4.78 6.52
C ALA A 173 -9.06 -3.29 6.87
N GLU A 174 -8.34 -2.91 7.92
CA GLU A 174 -8.20 -1.51 8.32
C GLU A 174 -7.03 -0.86 7.57
N PHE A 175 -7.16 0.42 7.22
CA PHE A 175 -6.07 1.19 6.63
C PHE A 175 -5.14 1.82 7.68
N PRO A 176 -3.89 2.16 7.32
CA PRO A 176 -2.98 2.94 8.15
C PRO A 176 -3.63 4.19 8.77
N GLY A 177 -3.98 4.14 10.05
CA GLY A 177 -4.57 5.27 10.78
C GLY A 177 -3.58 6.43 10.97
N THR A 178 -4.14 7.59 11.32
CA THR A 178 -3.41 8.88 11.37
C THR A 178 -2.92 9.29 12.75
N GLN A 179 -3.44 8.64 13.79
CA GLN A 179 -3.07 8.86 15.17
C GLN A 179 -2.27 7.64 15.61
N GLY A 180 -1.25 7.84 16.45
CA GLY A 180 -0.42 6.75 16.99
C GLY A 180 -1.23 5.70 17.75
N PRO A 181 -0.60 4.75 18.46
CA PRO A 181 -1.35 3.72 19.17
C PRO A 181 -2.31 4.41 20.16
N PRO A 182 -3.60 4.04 20.22
CA PRO A 182 -4.20 2.79 19.75
C PRO A 182 -4.96 2.91 18.39
N PHE A 183 -4.52 3.72 17.43
CA PHE A 183 -5.24 3.96 16.16
C PHE A 183 -4.51 3.49 14.90
N TYR A 184 -3.45 2.69 15.02
CA TYR A 184 -2.84 1.97 13.89
C TYR A 184 -3.78 0.88 13.33
N PRO A 185 -3.64 0.42 12.07
CA PRO A 185 -4.51 -0.61 11.49
C PRO A 185 -4.33 -1.92 12.23
N GLN A 186 -5.36 -2.41 12.92
CA GLN A 186 -5.18 -3.49 13.89
C GLN A 186 -5.77 -4.81 13.45
N ALA A 187 -6.47 -4.86 12.32
CA ALA A 187 -7.29 -6.02 12.08
C ALA A 187 -7.61 -6.34 10.63
N ILE A 188 -7.49 -7.64 10.34
CA ILE A 188 -8.10 -8.31 9.20
C ILE A 188 -9.26 -9.16 9.75
N ARG A 189 -10.44 -8.99 9.18
CA ARG A 189 -11.65 -9.73 9.51
C ARG A 189 -11.96 -10.70 8.40
N ILE A 190 -12.16 -11.96 8.75
CA ILE A 190 -12.53 -13.01 7.80
C ILE A 190 -14.00 -13.33 8.00
N ASN A 191 -14.79 -13.30 6.93
CA ASN A 191 -16.20 -13.64 6.98
C ASN A 191 -16.41 -15.16 7.07
N PRO A 192 -17.01 -15.69 8.16
CA PRO A 192 -17.26 -17.13 8.30
C PRO A 192 -18.09 -17.75 7.18
N ALA A 193 -18.90 -16.94 6.48
CA ALA A 193 -19.70 -17.39 5.34
C ALA A 193 -18.85 -17.96 4.19
N TYR A 194 -17.57 -17.58 4.11
CA TYR A 194 -16.64 -17.97 3.04
C TYR A 194 -15.65 -19.06 3.46
N ASN A 195 -15.91 -19.79 4.56
CA ASN A 195 -15.02 -20.89 4.99
C ASN A 195 -14.83 -22.00 3.95
N SER A 196 -15.79 -22.18 3.04
CA SER A 196 -15.80 -23.21 2.00
C SER A 196 -15.01 -22.86 0.74
N ILE A 197 -14.50 -21.63 0.57
CA ILE A 197 -13.73 -21.26 -0.63
C ILE A 197 -12.39 -22.00 -0.70
N GLY A 198 -11.84 -22.10 -1.92
CA GLY A 198 -10.58 -22.81 -2.18
C GLY A 198 -9.38 -22.17 -1.49
N TYR A 199 -8.38 -22.99 -1.12
CA TYR A 199 -7.18 -22.51 -0.44
C TYR A 199 -6.46 -21.38 -1.19
N SER A 200 -6.30 -21.49 -2.51
CA SER A 200 -5.66 -20.45 -3.34
C SER A 200 -6.41 -19.10 -3.28
N GLN A 201 -7.75 -19.12 -3.21
CA GLN A 201 -8.55 -17.91 -3.03
C GLN A 201 -8.33 -17.31 -1.64
N LYS A 202 -8.25 -18.14 -0.59
CA LYS A 202 -7.95 -17.68 0.78
C LYS A 202 -6.59 -16.97 0.83
N VAL A 203 -5.57 -17.52 0.15
CA VAL A 203 -4.23 -16.91 0.08
C VAL A 203 -4.29 -15.57 -0.65
N ALA A 204 -5.00 -15.50 -1.78
CA ALA A 204 -5.17 -14.25 -2.52
C ALA A 204 -5.88 -13.19 -1.68
N THR A 205 -7.00 -13.56 -1.03
CA THR A 205 -7.77 -12.66 -0.16
C THR A 205 -6.87 -12.11 0.95
N LEU A 206 -6.16 -12.96 1.70
CA LEU A 206 -5.33 -12.47 2.79
C LEU A 206 -4.10 -11.67 2.31
N THR A 207 -3.60 -11.95 1.10
CA THR A 207 -2.53 -11.15 0.50
C THR A 207 -3.05 -9.76 0.12
N HIS A 208 -4.26 -9.68 -0.42
CA HIS A 208 -4.98 -8.44 -0.71
C HIS A 208 -5.24 -7.62 0.57
N GLU A 209 -5.80 -8.24 1.61
CA GLU A 209 -6.11 -7.55 2.87
C GLU A 209 -4.86 -6.97 3.55
N LEU A 210 -3.72 -7.68 3.46
CA LEU A 210 -2.43 -7.14 3.91
C LEU A 210 -2.01 -5.91 3.09
N GLY A 211 -2.36 -5.84 1.81
CA GLY A 211 -2.18 -4.64 0.99
C GLY A 211 -2.89 -3.42 1.58
N HIS A 212 -4.15 -3.56 2.00
CA HIS A 212 -4.88 -2.50 2.70
C HIS A 212 -4.23 -2.10 4.03
N ILE A 213 -3.74 -3.07 4.81
CA ILE A 213 -2.96 -2.79 6.03
C ILE A 213 -1.72 -1.93 5.72
N PHE A 214 -1.11 -2.13 4.55
CA PHE A 214 0.04 -1.34 4.09
C PHE A 214 -0.36 -0.08 3.32
N GLY A 215 -1.65 0.23 3.24
CA GLY A 215 -2.17 1.45 2.61
C GLY A 215 -2.29 1.38 1.09
N PHE A 216 -2.23 0.20 0.48
CA PHE A 216 -2.62 0.02 -0.92
C PHE A 216 -4.15 0.05 -1.03
N MET A 217 -4.66 0.82 -1.99
CA MET A 217 -6.09 0.92 -2.29
C MET A 217 -6.42 0.05 -3.50
N HIS A 218 -7.72 -0.07 -3.77
CA HIS A 218 -8.15 -0.79 -4.95
C HIS A 218 -7.68 -0.14 -6.25
N THR A 219 -7.38 -0.96 -7.26
CA THR A 219 -6.80 -0.51 -8.54
C THR A 219 -7.80 -0.41 -9.69
N ASP A 220 -8.99 -0.96 -9.54
CA ASP A 220 -10.07 -0.98 -10.54
C ASP A 220 -11.25 -0.04 -10.22
N VAL A 221 -11.15 0.71 -9.13
CA VAL A 221 -12.08 1.77 -8.74
C VAL A 221 -11.36 3.13 -8.68
N ASN A 222 -12.13 4.21 -8.61
CA ASN A 222 -11.58 5.56 -8.73
C ASN A 222 -11.00 6.12 -7.41
N GLU A 223 -10.23 5.32 -6.65
CA GLU A 223 -9.90 5.53 -5.21
C GLU A 223 -8.47 5.96 -4.81
N GLY A 224 -8.19 7.19 -4.32
CA GLY A 224 -6.89 7.50 -3.64
C GLY A 224 -5.74 8.04 -4.52
N ALA A 225 -4.53 8.14 -3.95
CA ALA A 225 -3.36 8.79 -4.56
C ALA A 225 -2.51 7.81 -5.39
N LEU A 226 -1.99 8.23 -6.54
CA LEU A 226 -1.22 7.36 -7.41
C LEU A 226 0.16 6.92 -6.82
N ILE A 227 0.50 5.65 -7.01
CA ILE A 227 1.85 5.08 -6.90
C ILE A 227 2.61 5.26 -8.22
N THR A 228 3.73 5.98 -8.19
CA THR A 228 4.55 6.30 -9.36
C THR A 228 4.93 5.08 -10.19
N ASP A 229 4.93 5.24 -11.52
CA ASP A 229 5.33 4.26 -12.54
C ASP A 229 4.42 3.02 -12.72
N THR A 230 3.14 3.14 -12.35
CA THR A 230 2.11 2.10 -12.54
C THR A 230 1.05 2.54 -13.57
N PRO A 231 0.26 1.62 -14.19
CA PRO A 231 -0.69 1.96 -15.25
C PRO A 231 -2.04 2.38 -14.67
N VAL A 232 -2.87 2.97 -15.54
CA VAL A 232 -4.16 3.59 -15.19
C VAL A 232 -5.13 2.59 -14.56
N SER A 233 -5.09 1.38 -15.11
CA SER A 233 -5.86 0.22 -14.73
C SER A 233 -4.90 -0.95 -14.75
N ASP A 234 -4.97 -1.78 -13.72
CA ASP A 234 -4.22 -3.01 -13.64
C ASP A 234 -5.17 -4.17 -13.32
N PRO A 235 -5.81 -4.77 -14.34
CA PRO A 235 -6.74 -5.88 -14.14
C PRO A 235 -6.06 -7.14 -13.59
N ALA A 236 -4.72 -7.19 -13.58
CA ALA A 236 -3.96 -8.29 -13.00
C ALA A 236 -3.55 -8.04 -11.55
N SER A 237 -3.78 -6.84 -11.02
CA SER A 237 -3.42 -6.49 -9.64
C SER A 237 -4.14 -7.38 -8.64
N ILE A 238 -3.41 -7.76 -7.59
CA ILE A 238 -4.01 -8.39 -6.41
C ILE A 238 -4.96 -7.43 -5.68
N MET A 239 -4.82 -6.12 -5.86
CA MET A 239 -5.63 -5.08 -5.22
C MET A 239 -6.89 -4.75 -6.02
N ASN A 240 -7.38 -5.61 -6.90
CA ASN A 240 -8.71 -5.44 -7.49
C ASN A 240 -9.80 -5.86 -6.49
N HIS A 241 -10.97 -5.21 -6.51
CA HIS A 241 -12.08 -5.50 -5.58
C HIS A 241 -12.59 -6.95 -5.67
N VAL A 242 -12.39 -7.63 -6.80
CA VAL A 242 -12.68 -9.07 -6.95
C VAL A 242 -11.40 -9.87 -6.81
N VAL A 243 -11.28 -10.59 -5.70
CA VAL A 243 -10.13 -11.45 -5.44
C VAL A 243 -10.33 -12.86 -6.02
N GLY A 244 -9.49 -13.21 -7.00
CA GLY A 244 -9.44 -14.52 -7.64
C GLY A 244 -8.55 -15.54 -6.91
N ASN A 245 -8.01 -16.50 -7.67
CA ASN A 245 -6.96 -17.39 -7.18
C ASN A 245 -5.61 -16.66 -7.09
N TRP A 246 -4.75 -17.07 -6.15
CA TRP A 246 -3.40 -16.53 -6.03
C TRP A 246 -2.52 -16.96 -7.22
N ASN A 247 -2.00 -15.97 -7.96
CA ASN A 247 -1.13 -16.17 -9.13
C ASN A 247 0.25 -15.50 -8.97
N GLY A 248 0.60 -15.03 -7.77
CA GLY A 248 1.75 -14.15 -7.56
C GLY A 248 1.38 -12.67 -7.69
N PHE A 249 2.26 -11.79 -7.18
CA PHE A 249 2.16 -10.36 -7.47
C PHE A 249 2.41 -10.12 -8.96
N SER A 250 1.50 -9.40 -9.60
CA SER A 250 1.66 -8.96 -10.99
C SER A 250 2.89 -8.05 -11.14
N PHE A 251 3.27 -7.76 -12.38
CA PHE A 251 4.35 -6.83 -12.66
C PHE A 251 4.15 -5.49 -11.96
N TYR A 252 2.95 -4.92 -12.06
CA TYR A 252 2.67 -3.61 -11.51
C TYR A 252 2.40 -3.64 -10.00
N ASP A 253 1.94 -4.76 -9.43
CA ASP A 253 1.99 -4.95 -7.98
C ASP A 253 3.44 -4.86 -7.46
N GLN A 254 4.38 -5.52 -8.13
CA GLN A 254 5.79 -5.48 -7.72
C GLN A 254 6.41 -4.08 -7.86
N VAL A 255 6.07 -3.36 -8.94
CA VAL A 255 6.48 -1.96 -9.12
C VAL A 255 5.88 -1.09 -8.01
N ALA A 256 4.59 -1.25 -7.72
CA ALA A 256 3.88 -0.48 -6.72
C ALA A 256 4.44 -0.68 -5.31
N ILE A 257 4.68 -1.94 -4.95
CA ILE A 257 5.29 -2.31 -3.67
C ILE A 257 6.68 -1.72 -3.54
N ALA A 258 7.51 -1.83 -4.58
CA ALA A 258 8.86 -1.29 -4.59
C ALA A 258 8.89 0.24 -4.53
N SER A 259 7.94 0.92 -5.17
CA SER A 259 7.80 2.38 -5.15
C SER A 259 7.30 2.89 -3.80
N ALA A 260 6.36 2.18 -3.17
CA ALA A 260 5.82 2.55 -1.85
C ALA A 260 6.81 2.26 -0.72
N TYR A 261 7.50 1.12 -0.79
CA TYR A 261 8.37 0.61 0.28
C TYR A 261 9.73 0.14 -0.25
N PRO A 262 10.54 1.02 -0.86
CA PRO A 262 11.84 0.64 -1.37
C PRO A 262 12.79 0.24 -0.23
N ARG A 263 13.71 -0.69 -0.49
CA ARG A 263 14.74 -1.11 0.49
C ARG A 263 15.53 0.08 1.03
N LYS A 264 15.81 1.06 0.17
CA LYS A 264 16.45 2.34 0.49
C LYS A 264 15.56 3.50 0.03
N LEU A 265 15.43 4.54 0.85
CA LEU A 265 14.66 5.72 0.43
C LEU A 265 15.30 6.38 -0.79
N ASN A 266 14.46 6.93 -1.67
CA ASN A 266 14.85 7.60 -2.92
C ASN A 266 15.54 6.71 -3.96
N THR A 267 15.47 5.39 -3.81
CA THR A 267 15.90 4.44 -4.85
C THR A 267 14.71 3.88 -5.60
N ARG A 268 15.01 3.26 -6.75
CA ARG A 268 14.07 2.55 -7.61
C ARG A 268 14.57 1.12 -7.80
N LYS A 269 13.65 0.18 -7.95
CA LYS A 269 14.01 -1.21 -8.27
C LYS A 269 14.66 -1.24 -9.65
N PHE A 270 15.82 -1.90 -9.76
CA PHE A 270 16.51 -2.11 -11.02
C PHE A 270 15.93 -3.36 -11.66
N LEU A 271 14.92 -3.17 -12.51
CA LEU A 271 14.13 -4.21 -13.15
C LEU A 271 14.98 -4.96 -14.17
N ARG A 272 14.89 -6.28 -14.18
CA ARG A 272 15.54 -7.19 -15.13
C ARG A 272 14.52 -7.74 -16.10
N TYR A 273 14.87 -7.77 -17.37
CA TYR A 273 14.09 -8.33 -18.46
C TYR A 273 14.96 -9.27 -19.29
N TYR A 274 14.34 -10.29 -19.88
CA TYR A 274 14.98 -11.19 -20.81
C TYR A 274 14.25 -11.21 -22.16
N SER A 275 15.00 -11.16 -23.25
CA SER A 275 14.47 -11.37 -24.60
C SER A 275 15.02 -12.66 -25.17
N SER A 276 14.14 -13.65 -25.39
CA SER A 276 14.54 -14.89 -26.10
C SER A 276 14.86 -14.66 -27.58
N ALA A 277 14.32 -13.60 -28.20
CA ALA A 277 14.58 -13.26 -29.59
C ALA A 277 15.97 -12.66 -29.81
N ASN A 278 16.47 -11.90 -28.83
CA ASN A 278 17.81 -11.33 -28.86
C ASN A 278 18.83 -12.17 -28.08
N THR A 279 18.35 -13.05 -27.19
CA THR A 279 19.16 -13.77 -26.20
C THR A 279 19.97 -12.79 -25.35
N ASP A 280 19.27 -11.81 -24.77
CA ASP A 280 19.85 -10.65 -24.10
C ASP A 280 19.07 -10.32 -22.81
N HIS A 281 19.78 -9.80 -21.81
CA HIS A 281 19.20 -9.25 -20.59
C HIS A 281 19.27 -7.73 -20.55
N PHE A 282 18.11 -7.11 -20.33
CA PHE A 282 17.98 -5.66 -20.23
C PHE A 282 17.59 -5.25 -18.81
N TYR A 283 18.19 -4.16 -18.34
CA TYR A 283 17.97 -3.61 -17.01
C TYR A 283 17.60 -2.12 -17.04
N THR A 284 16.59 -1.75 -16.25
CA THR A 284 16.11 -0.36 -16.15
C THR A 284 15.43 -0.06 -14.80
N ILE A 285 15.42 1.21 -14.41
CA ILE A 285 14.62 1.75 -13.30
C ILE A 285 13.27 2.34 -13.74
N HIS A 286 12.96 2.27 -15.03
CA HIS A 286 11.75 2.81 -15.64
C HIS A 286 10.85 1.67 -16.14
N PRO A 287 9.80 1.30 -15.38
CA PRO A 287 8.82 0.30 -15.80
C PRO A 287 8.23 0.56 -17.19
N ASN A 288 8.09 1.83 -17.58
CA ASN A 288 7.49 2.23 -18.85
C ASN A 288 8.37 2.00 -20.08
N GLU A 289 9.66 1.64 -19.92
CA GLU A 289 10.51 1.27 -21.08
C GLU A 289 10.05 -0.05 -21.71
N MET A 290 9.54 -1.01 -20.92
CA MET A 290 9.17 -2.35 -21.39
C MET A 290 7.79 -2.83 -20.92
N GLY A 291 7.28 -2.35 -19.79
CA GLY A 291 6.06 -2.90 -19.16
C GLY A 291 6.18 -4.40 -18.84
N PRO A 292 5.08 -5.16 -18.68
CA PRO A 292 5.15 -6.57 -18.32
C PRO A 292 5.69 -7.49 -19.44
N THR A 293 5.38 -7.19 -20.71
CA THR A 293 5.72 -8.04 -21.88
C THR A 293 6.01 -7.25 -23.18
N GLY A 294 6.40 -5.98 -23.08
CA GLY A 294 6.59 -5.12 -24.26
C GLY A 294 7.75 -5.55 -25.16
N ASN A 295 7.54 -5.50 -26.48
CA ASN A 295 8.57 -5.70 -27.51
C ASN A 295 9.34 -7.04 -27.43
N GLY A 296 8.71 -8.10 -26.90
CA GLY A 296 9.34 -9.43 -26.80
C GLY A 296 10.28 -9.58 -25.60
N TRP A 297 10.25 -8.63 -24.66
CA TRP A 297 10.94 -8.68 -23.37
C TRP A 297 10.02 -9.22 -22.31
N VAL A 298 10.52 -10.15 -21.49
CA VAL A 298 9.78 -10.73 -20.36
C VAL A 298 10.43 -10.26 -19.07
N PHE A 299 9.63 -9.70 -18.16
CA PHE A 299 10.12 -9.31 -16.84
C PHE A 299 10.54 -10.51 -15.99
N GLU A 300 11.72 -10.44 -15.37
CA GLU A 300 12.32 -11.52 -14.58
C GLU A 300 12.59 -11.16 -13.11
N GLY A 301 12.07 -10.03 -12.63
CA GLY A 301 12.28 -9.55 -11.26
C GLY A 301 13.24 -8.36 -11.18
N GLY A 302 13.79 -8.13 -9.98
CA GLY A 302 14.71 -7.02 -9.72
C GLY A 302 16.14 -7.50 -9.44
N ALA A 303 17.10 -6.71 -9.88
CA ALA A 303 18.54 -6.87 -9.59
C ALA A 303 19.00 -5.97 -8.42
N GLY A 304 18.10 -5.65 -7.50
CA GLY A 304 18.33 -4.74 -6.36
C GLY A 304 17.75 -3.33 -6.59
N TYR A 305 18.16 -2.37 -5.76
CA TYR A 305 17.72 -0.98 -5.84
C TYR A 305 18.86 -0.02 -6.14
N ILE A 306 18.63 0.95 -7.03
CA ILE A 306 19.60 1.99 -7.40
C ILE A 306 18.94 3.38 -7.40
N PHE A 307 19.72 4.44 -7.27
CA PHE A 307 19.17 5.79 -7.31
C PHE A 307 18.89 6.22 -8.75
N GLY A 308 17.75 6.87 -8.98
CA GLY A 308 17.42 7.47 -10.29
C GLY A 308 18.11 8.83 -10.52
N ALA A 309 18.69 9.43 -9.49
CA ALA A 309 19.42 10.69 -9.54
C ALA A 309 20.68 10.61 -8.68
N GLN A 310 21.68 11.42 -8.99
CA GLN A 310 22.94 11.40 -8.26
C GLN A 310 22.72 11.75 -6.79
N ALA A 311 23.16 10.86 -5.90
CA ALA A 311 23.15 11.07 -4.46
C ALA A 311 24.58 11.07 -3.90
N SER A 312 24.76 11.61 -2.70
CA SER A 312 26.06 11.59 -2.02
C SER A 312 26.57 10.15 -1.86
N GLY A 313 27.83 9.91 -2.23
CA GLY A 313 28.46 8.59 -2.16
C GLY A 313 28.09 7.64 -3.30
N THR A 314 27.34 8.10 -4.32
CA THR A 314 27.00 7.28 -5.50
C THR A 314 27.79 7.70 -6.74
N VAL A 315 28.00 6.74 -7.64
CA VAL A 315 28.62 6.93 -8.96
C VAL A 315 27.64 6.51 -10.06
N PRO A 316 27.72 7.06 -11.28
CA PRO A 316 26.88 6.64 -12.38
C PRO A 316 27.14 5.18 -12.78
N LEU A 317 26.07 4.47 -13.11
CA LEU A 317 26.10 3.19 -13.82
C LEU A 317 25.74 3.47 -15.28
N TYR A 318 26.71 3.30 -16.18
CA TYR A 318 26.54 3.54 -17.61
C TYR A 318 25.97 2.30 -18.29
N ARG A 319 25.08 2.52 -19.27
CA ARG A 319 24.55 1.48 -20.16
C ARG A 319 25.15 1.63 -21.56
N TYR A 320 25.58 0.52 -22.14
CA TYR A 320 26.05 0.42 -23.51
C TYR A 320 25.30 -0.70 -24.23
N TYR A 321 25.23 -0.60 -25.55
CA TYR A 321 24.61 -1.60 -26.42
C TYR A 321 25.52 -1.94 -27.61
N ASP A 322 25.68 -3.23 -27.89
CA ASP A 322 26.32 -3.72 -29.11
C ASP A 322 25.28 -4.28 -30.08
N ALA A 323 25.13 -3.63 -31.23
CA ALA A 323 24.19 -4.08 -32.26
C ALA A 323 24.60 -5.39 -32.95
N VAL A 324 25.87 -5.82 -32.82
CA VAL A 324 26.38 -7.06 -33.42
C VAL A 324 25.92 -8.27 -32.61
N THR A 325 26.19 -8.27 -31.30
CA THR A 325 25.78 -9.34 -30.38
C THR A 325 24.35 -9.17 -29.87
N LYS A 326 23.81 -7.95 -29.98
CA LYS A 326 22.52 -7.50 -29.42
C LYS A 326 22.49 -7.49 -27.90
N ASP A 327 23.65 -7.29 -27.26
CA ASP A 327 23.83 -7.40 -25.82
C ASP A 327 23.92 -6.03 -25.14
N HIS A 328 23.44 -5.94 -23.89
CA HIS A 328 23.57 -4.75 -23.05
C HIS A 328 24.65 -4.89 -21.99
N PHE A 329 25.47 -3.85 -21.83
CA PHE A 329 26.54 -3.81 -20.86
C PHE A 329 26.39 -2.66 -19.87
N TYR A 330 26.51 -2.99 -18.59
CA TYR A 330 26.41 -2.06 -17.46
C TYR A 330 27.73 -1.98 -16.69
N THR A 331 28.23 -0.76 -16.48
CA THR A 331 29.51 -0.52 -15.80
C THR A 331 29.60 0.84 -15.12
N MET A 332 30.38 0.94 -14.05
CA MET A 332 30.78 2.22 -13.43
C MET A 332 31.96 2.89 -14.16
N ASN A 333 32.66 2.17 -15.04
CA ASN A 333 33.81 2.68 -15.78
C ASN A 333 33.37 3.20 -17.14
N PHE A 334 33.38 4.53 -17.31
CA PHE A 334 33.06 5.12 -18.61
C PHE A 334 34.06 4.67 -19.68
N GLY A 335 33.56 4.15 -20.81
CA GLY A 335 34.38 3.66 -21.91
C GLY A 335 35.06 2.31 -21.69
N GLU A 336 34.58 1.46 -20.76
CA GLU A 336 35.11 0.09 -20.59
C GLU A 336 34.99 -0.76 -21.86
N VAL A 337 33.95 -0.50 -22.66
CA VAL A 337 33.68 -1.18 -23.93
C VAL A 337 33.60 -0.17 -25.07
N SER A 338 33.97 -0.59 -26.29
CA SER A 338 33.83 0.21 -27.52
C SER A 338 32.45 0.02 -28.16
N TRP A 339 31.40 0.06 -27.34
CA TRP A 339 30.00 -0.13 -27.73
C TRP A 339 29.25 1.20 -27.78
N THR A 340 28.02 1.20 -28.27
CA THR A 340 27.20 2.42 -28.34
C THR A 340 26.78 2.82 -26.94
N TYR A 341 27.18 4.01 -26.49
CA TYR A 341 26.76 4.56 -25.21
C TYR A 341 25.28 4.99 -25.27
N GLU A 342 24.46 4.45 -24.36
CA GLU A 342 23.02 4.72 -24.33
C GLU A 342 22.59 5.65 -23.18
N GLY A 343 23.49 5.95 -22.24
CA GLY A 343 23.20 6.84 -21.12
C GLY A 343 23.54 6.27 -19.75
N ILE A 344 23.02 6.94 -18.72
CA ILE A 344 23.15 6.53 -17.33
C ILE A 344 21.89 5.71 -16.98
N ALA A 345 22.07 4.44 -16.62
CA ALA A 345 20.99 3.57 -16.16
C ALA A 345 20.52 3.91 -14.74
N GLY A 346 21.39 4.53 -13.94
CA GLY A 346 21.12 4.99 -12.59
C GLY A 346 22.41 5.27 -11.84
N TYR A 347 22.33 5.40 -10.52
CA TYR A 347 23.47 5.68 -9.65
C TYR A 347 23.58 4.62 -8.53
N VAL A 348 24.78 4.09 -8.37
CA VAL A 348 25.10 2.92 -7.53
C VAL A 348 26.20 3.25 -6.53
N SER A 349 26.39 2.40 -5.53
CA SER A 349 27.55 2.52 -4.63
C SER A 349 28.76 1.82 -5.26
N ALA A 350 29.90 2.51 -5.30
CA ALA A 350 31.16 1.93 -5.77
C ALA A 350 31.79 0.99 -4.73
N THR A 351 31.39 1.09 -3.48
CA THR A 351 31.93 0.31 -2.36
C THR A 351 30.82 -0.35 -1.55
N ALA A 352 31.18 -1.43 -0.84
CA ALA A 352 30.29 -2.10 0.09
C ALA A 352 29.97 -1.19 1.28
N THR A 353 28.70 -1.16 1.68
CA THR A 353 28.24 -0.56 2.93
C THR A 353 27.35 -1.56 3.66
N SER A 354 26.94 -1.26 4.89
CA SER A 354 26.00 -2.11 5.64
C SER A 354 24.61 -2.20 5.00
N GLU A 355 24.28 -1.29 4.08
CA GLU A 355 22.98 -1.23 3.40
C GLU A 355 23.05 -1.75 1.96
N THR A 356 24.21 -2.21 1.47
CA THR A 356 24.36 -2.64 0.08
C THR A 356 24.77 -4.11 -0.05
N ARG A 357 24.47 -4.66 -1.23
CA ARG A 357 24.85 -6.01 -1.65
C ARG A 357 25.58 -5.94 -3.00
N PRO A 358 26.52 -6.85 -3.26
CA PRO A 358 27.22 -6.89 -4.54
C PRO A 358 26.27 -7.27 -5.67
N LEU A 359 26.33 -6.54 -6.78
CA LEU A 359 25.78 -6.94 -8.08
C LEU A 359 26.91 -7.58 -8.89
N TYR A 360 26.79 -8.88 -9.13
CA TYR A 360 27.76 -9.65 -9.88
C TYR A 360 27.47 -9.56 -11.38
N ARG A 361 28.52 -9.48 -12.19
CA ARG A 361 28.46 -9.54 -13.66
C ARG A 361 28.97 -10.89 -14.14
N TYR A 362 28.21 -11.53 -14.99
CA TYR A 362 28.57 -12.78 -15.64
C TYR A 362 28.49 -12.61 -17.15
N PHE A 363 29.38 -13.28 -17.87
CA PHE A 363 29.36 -13.33 -19.32
C PHE A 363 29.13 -14.77 -19.80
N ASN A 364 28.13 -14.98 -20.65
CA ASN A 364 27.87 -16.26 -21.28
C ASN A 364 28.60 -16.36 -22.62
N THR A 365 29.62 -17.20 -22.69
CA THR A 365 30.44 -17.38 -23.90
C THR A 365 29.70 -18.04 -25.07
N ALA A 366 28.62 -18.77 -24.80
CA ALA A 366 27.83 -19.45 -25.83
C ALA A 366 26.82 -18.51 -26.50
N THR A 367 26.21 -17.61 -25.71
CA THR A 367 25.16 -16.69 -26.19
C THR A 367 25.67 -15.27 -26.42
N GLN A 368 26.85 -14.92 -25.91
CA GLN A 368 27.41 -13.57 -25.93
C GLN A 368 26.53 -12.55 -25.19
N ASP A 369 26.03 -12.94 -24.02
CA ASP A 369 25.08 -12.19 -23.18
C ASP A 369 25.71 -11.89 -21.81
N HIS A 370 25.51 -10.66 -21.31
CA HIS A 370 25.87 -10.29 -19.95
C HIS A 370 24.69 -10.39 -19.00
N PHE A 371 24.89 -11.08 -17.88
CA PHE A 371 23.89 -11.23 -16.83
C PHE A 371 24.36 -10.61 -15.52
N TYR A 372 23.47 -9.84 -14.91
CA TYR A 372 23.69 -9.14 -13.65
C TYR A 372 22.73 -9.65 -12.57
N THR A 373 23.29 -10.06 -11.42
CA THR A 373 22.50 -10.60 -10.31
C THR A 373 23.14 -10.35 -8.94
N VAL A 374 22.30 -10.21 -7.91
CA VAL A 374 22.68 -10.22 -6.49
C VAL A 374 22.67 -11.64 -5.88
N ASN A 375 22.18 -12.62 -6.61
CA ASN A 375 22.09 -14.03 -6.24
C ASN A 375 22.92 -14.89 -7.22
N GLN A 376 24.15 -15.21 -6.81
CA GLN A 376 25.04 -16.06 -7.62
C GLN A 376 24.44 -17.45 -7.92
N GLY A 377 23.48 -17.92 -7.13
CA GLY A 377 22.80 -19.20 -7.36
C GLY A 377 21.89 -19.22 -8.59
N GLU A 378 21.58 -18.07 -9.20
CA GLU A 378 20.85 -17.98 -10.47
C GLU A 378 21.71 -18.42 -11.68
N VAL A 379 23.04 -18.43 -11.53
CA VAL A 379 23.97 -18.72 -12.63
C VAL A 379 24.57 -20.11 -12.45
N SER A 380 24.43 -20.95 -13.48
CA SER A 380 24.99 -22.30 -13.48
C SER A 380 25.40 -22.76 -14.88
N GLY A 381 26.42 -23.61 -14.94
CA GLY A 381 26.94 -24.18 -16.18
C GLY A 381 28.28 -23.60 -16.62
N PRO A 382 29.07 -24.35 -17.41
CA PRO A 382 30.44 -24.00 -17.76
C PRO A 382 30.58 -22.82 -18.73
N GLN A 383 29.49 -22.42 -19.39
CA GLN A 383 29.48 -21.32 -20.36
C GLN A 383 29.48 -19.93 -19.71
N TRP A 384 29.10 -19.85 -18.44
CA TRP A 384 29.03 -18.61 -17.67
C TRP A 384 30.34 -18.33 -16.95
N ASN A 385 30.98 -17.21 -17.31
CA ASN A 385 32.17 -16.71 -16.65
C ASN A 385 31.78 -15.62 -15.65
N ASN A 386 32.20 -15.77 -14.39
CA ASN A 386 32.05 -14.71 -13.40
C ASN A 386 33.10 -13.62 -13.64
N GLU A 387 32.66 -12.41 -13.96
CA GLU A 387 33.53 -11.26 -14.21
C GLU A 387 33.73 -10.37 -12.98
N GLY A 388 33.18 -10.78 -11.83
CA GLY A 388 33.31 -10.12 -10.55
C GLY A 388 32.14 -9.21 -10.20
N ILE A 389 32.41 -8.26 -9.30
CA ILE A 389 31.41 -7.31 -8.81
C ILE A 389 31.40 -6.11 -9.76
N ALA A 390 30.27 -5.87 -10.42
CA ALA A 390 30.08 -4.69 -11.27
C ALA A 390 29.87 -3.42 -10.44
N CYS A 391 29.08 -3.51 -9.36
CA CYS A 391 28.80 -2.42 -8.43
C CYS A 391 28.11 -2.96 -7.16
N TYR A 392 27.71 -2.05 -6.26
CA TYR A 392 26.89 -2.38 -5.09
C TYR A 392 25.51 -1.69 -5.16
N VAL A 393 24.46 -2.48 -4.96
CA VAL A 393 23.05 -2.09 -5.01
C VAL A 393 22.40 -2.22 -3.63
N TYR A 394 21.26 -1.55 -3.40
CA TYR A 394 20.56 -1.52 -2.11
C TYR A 394 19.46 -2.58 -1.99
#